data_AF-A0A6B3NMT5-F1
#
_entry.id   AF-A0A6B3NMT5-F1
#
_cell.length_a   1.000
_cell.length_b   1.000
_cell.length_c   1.000
_cell.angle_alpha   90.00
_cell.angle_beta   90.00
_cell.angle_gamma   90.00
#
_symmetry.space_group_name_H-M   'P 1'
#
loop_
_entity.id
_entity.type
_entity.pdbx_description
1 polymer ?
#
loop_
_entity_poly.entity_id
_entity_poly.type
_entity_poly.pdbx_seq_one_letter_code
_entity_poly.pdbx_strand_id
1 'polypeptide(L)'
;MITESKYSDRTSEKLYTLLGKHETFGSFSVDRILMRDASNIPFMSWPNGSPCLIGNLYMLTLFNRKGRGSSRGLSRAGDGGGTMGDYAAKLSQLLRFCYRDGRDPIMLNDGNFADYIEELRVEPSPKNPSVRKRTEDSITEVGRVWLDFLGFVGRLHGYDEFVSPEGRIRAVMKTFEFIDASGNKSKRSYLVHHSFGPPSRRKSRNPITTEQIILLKETNRKSQDSNFVKARRALLIDVLTDTGATLRDCQPNNRRRQKKLKRWLSQP
;
A
#
# COMPACT_ATOMS: atom_id res chain seq x y z
N MET A 1 33.26 3.28 11.99
CA MET A 1 32.30 2.87 13.04
C MET A 1 31.24 3.96 13.15
N ILE A 2 30.01 3.70 12.72
CA ILE A 2 28.89 4.65 12.82
C ILE A 2 28.27 4.41 14.21
N THR A 3 28.20 5.45 15.02
CA THR A 3 27.66 5.41 16.40
C THR A 3 26.20 4.95 16.42
N GLU A 4 25.82 4.12 17.39
CA GLU A 4 24.48 3.51 17.53
C GLU A 4 23.33 4.53 17.49
N SER A 5 23.56 5.78 17.93
CA SER A 5 22.59 6.87 17.86
C SER A 5 22.22 7.30 16.44
N LYS A 6 23.15 7.23 15.48
CA LYS A 6 22.85 7.50 14.06
C LYS A 6 22.16 6.32 13.37
N TYR A 7 22.28 5.12 13.93
CA TYR A 7 21.62 3.93 13.40
C TYR A 7 20.12 3.95 13.74
N SER A 8 19.74 4.38 14.96
CA SER A 8 18.32 4.46 15.36
C SER A 8 17.51 5.46 14.53
N ASP A 9 18.05 6.65 14.22
CA ASP A 9 17.36 7.66 13.40
C ASP A 9 17.03 7.16 11.98
N ARG A 10 17.97 6.44 11.35
CA ARG A 10 17.81 5.88 9.99
C ARG A 10 16.80 4.74 9.91
N THR A 11 16.49 4.06 11.01
CA THR A 11 15.45 3.01 11.00
C THR A 11 14.04 3.55 10.83
N SER A 12 13.82 4.84 11.08
CA SER A 12 12.49 5.47 10.94
C SER A 12 12.24 6.03 9.53
N GLU A 13 13.31 6.38 8.79
CA GLU A 13 13.22 7.09 7.51
C GLU A 13 12.69 6.22 6.36
N LYS A 14 11.81 6.77 5.53
CA LYS A 14 11.28 6.05 4.37
C LYS A 14 12.44 5.63 3.45
N LEU A 15 12.54 4.33 3.19
CA LEU A 15 13.53 3.79 2.24
C LEU A 15 13.16 4.00 0.77
N TYR A 16 12.14 4.81 0.50
CA TYR A 16 11.76 5.13 -0.87
C TYR A 16 11.45 6.60 -1.02
N THR A 17 11.83 7.12 -2.18
CA THR A 17 11.55 8.48 -2.62
C THR A 17 10.71 8.41 -3.88
N LEU A 18 9.70 9.27 -4.00
CA LEU A 18 8.93 9.33 -5.24
C LEU A 18 9.74 10.09 -6.29
N LEU A 19 9.93 9.47 -7.45
CA LEU A 19 10.45 10.17 -8.62
C LEU A 19 9.47 11.29 -8.99
N GLY A 20 9.99 12.48 -9.32
CA GLY A 20 9.16 13.62 -9.71
C GLY A 20 8.49 13.43 -11.06
N LYS A 21 8.44 14.48 -11.88
CA LYS A 21 8.00 14.33 -13.28
C LYS A 21 9.05 13.52 -14.04
N HIS A 22 8.67 12.33 -14.50
CA HIS A 22 9.56 11.44 -15.23
C HIS A 22 8.81 10.70 -16.33
N GLU A 23 9.50 10.43 -17.42
CA GLU A 23 8.97 9.68 -18.56
C GLU A 23 9.90 8.52 -18.87
N THR A 24 9.32 7.35 -19.08
CA THR A 24 10.04 6.12 -19.46
C THR A 24 9.70 5.77 -20.90
N PHE A 25 10.61 5.04 -21.56
CA PHE A 25 10.32 4.50 -22.88
C PHE A 25 9.08 3.59 -22.87
N GLY A 26 8.17 3.79 -23.82
CA GLY A 26 6.97 2.99 -23.98
C GLY A 26 7.06 2.01 -25.14
N SER A 27 7.05 2.54 -26.36
CA SER A 27 7.14 1.76 -27.58
C SER A 27 7.73 2.60 -28.70
N PHE A 28 8.43 1.95 -29.61
CA PHE A 28 8.89 2.56 -30.86
C PHE A 28 8.01 2.04 -31.99
N SER A 29 7.35 2.95 -32.71
CA SER A 29 6.78 2.65 -34.03
C SER A 29 7.54 3.46 -35.08
N VAL A 30 7.40 3.09 -36.35
CA VAL A 30 8.30 3.34 -37.51
C VAL A 30 8.94 4.75 -37.62
N ASP A 31 8.42 5.80 -36.97
CA ASP A 31 9.11 7.09 -36.78
C ASP A 31 8.69 7.86 -35.50
N ARG A 32 8.14 7.16 -34.48
CA ARG A 32 7.64 7.78 -33.25
C ARG A 32 8.05 7.01 -32.02
N ILE A 33 8.80 7.68 -31.15
CA ILE A 33 9.06 7.22 -29.79
C ILE A 33 7.87 7.62 -28.92
N LEU A 34 7.07 6.64 -28.50
CA LEU A 34 6.03 6.87 -27.51
C LEU A 34 6.64 6.77 -26.11
N MET A 35 6.74 7.91 -25.44
CA MET A 35 7.10 8.00 -24.04
C MET A 35 5.88 7.70 -23.15
N ARG A 36 6.10 6.97 -22.06
CA ARG A 36 5.11 6.66 -21.03
C ARG A 36 5.39 7.49 -19.80
N ASP A 37 4.36 8.15 -19.29
CA ASP A 37 4.43 8.84 -18.01
C ASP A 37 4.76 7.86 -16.88
N ALA A 38 5.88 8.15 -16.21
CA ALA A 38 6.48 7.41 -15.10
C ALA A 38 6.63 8.29 -13.85
N SER A 39 5.90 9.42 -13.79
CA SER A 39 5.90 10.30 -12.63
C SER A 39 5.47 9.59 -11.33
N ASN A 40 6.04 9.97 -10.19
CA ASN A 40 5.71 9.41 -8.86
C ASN A 40 5.94 7.88 -8.74
N ILE A 41 6.83 7.29 -9.54
CA ILE A 41 7.28 5.92 -9.28
C ILE A 41 8.14 5.91 -8.00
N PRO A 42 7.89 4.99 -7.05
CA PRO A 42 8.76 4.82 -5.90
C PRO A 42 10.15 4.32 -6.32
N PHE A 43 11.17 5.05 -5.93
CA PHE A 43 12.58 4.67 -6.04
C PHE A 43 13.08 4.20 -4.68
N MET A 44 13.47 2.93 -4.60
CA MET A 44 13.92 2.23 -3.40
C MET A 44 15.42 2.43 -3.18
N SER A 45 15.79 2.73 -1.94
CA SER A 45 17.18 2.82 -1.47
C SER A 45 17.38 1.93 -0.25
N TRP A 46 18.58 1.39 -0.09
CA TRP A 46 18.98 0.67 1.11
C TRP A 46 19.16 1.65 2.30
N PRO A 47 19.16 1.16 3.55
CA PRO A 47 19.38 2.00 4.74
C PRO A 47 20.72 2.79 4.75
N ASN A 48 21.70 2.36 3.95
CA ASN A 48 22.96 3.10 3.75
C ASN A 48 22.84 4.27 2.76
N GLY A 49 21.70 4.44 2.08
CA GLY A 49 21.47 5.43 1.03
C GLY A 49 21.85 4.98 -0.38
N SER A 50 22.43 3.78 -0.54
CA SER A 50 22.71 3.22 -1.87
C SER A 50 21.42 2.77 -2.56
N PRO A 51 21.31 2.85 -3.90
CA PRO A 51 20.11 2.43 -4.61
C PRO A 51 19.89 0.92 -4.49
N CYS A 52 18.66 0.50 -4.16
CA CYS A 52 18.31 -0.91 -4.13
C CYS A 52 17.93 -1.39 -5.53
N LEU A 53 18.92 -1.89 -6.29
CA LEU A 53 18.71 -2.29 -7.69
C LEU A 53 17.56 -3.30 -7.83
N ILE A 54 17.57 -4.36 -7.03
CA ILE A 54 16.56 -5.42 -7.13
C ILE A 54 15.16 -4.93 -6.74
N GLY A 55 15.06 -4.05 -5.74
CA GLY A 55 13.80 -3.41 -5.36
C GLY A 55 13.28 -2.48 -6.46
N ASN A 56 14.16 -1.72 -7.11
CA ASN A 56 13.80 -0.83 -8.22
C ASN A 56 13.36 -1.60 -9.46
N LEU A 57 14.03 -2.71 -9.79
CA LEU A 57 13.61 -3.60 -10.87
C LEU A 57 12.21 -4.17 -10.59
N TYR A 58 11.96 -4.60 -9.36
CA TYR A 58 10.61 -5.04 -8.97
C TYR A 58 9.56 -3.93 -9.12
N MET A 59 9.83 -2.70 -8.69
CA MET A 59 8.92 -1.55 -8.89
C MET A 59 8.63 -1.29 -10.37
N LEU A 60 9.61 -1.48 -11.25
CA LEU A 60 9.42 -1.39 -12.70
C LEU A 60 8.52 -2.51 -13.24
N THR A 61 8.65 -3.74 -12.72
CA THR A 61 7.71 -4.82 -13.09
C THR A 61 6.27 -4.49 -12.69
N LEU A 62 6.07 -3.89 -11.51
CA LEU A 62 4.76 -3.43 -11.03
C LEU A 62 4.19 -2.29 -11.89
N PHE A 63 5.04 -1.40 -12.37
CA PHE A 63 4.66 -0.34 -13.31
C PHE A 63 4.18 -0.90 -14.66
N ASN A 64 4.84 -1.95 -15.15
CA ASN A 64 4.52 -2.58 -16.43
C ASN A 64 3.34 -3.56 -16.36
N ARG A 65 2.99 -4.05 -15.16
CA ARG A 65 1.85 -4.94 -14.96
C ARG A 65 0.52 -4.25 -15.29
N LYS A 66 -0.38 -4.93 -16.02
CA LYS A 66 -1.73 -4.44 -16.32
C LYS A 66 -2.54 -4.26 -15.02
N GLY A 67 -3.08 -3.06 -14.81
CA GLY A 67 -3.94 -2.75 -13.66
C GLY A 67 -5.36 -3.31 -13.79
N ARG A 68 -6.14 -3.27 -12.70
CA ARG A 68 -7.51 -3.82 -12.58
C ARG A 68 -8.58 -3.21 -13.52
N GLY A 69 -8.21 -2.29 -14.41
CA GLY A 69 -9.19 -1.62 -15.30
C GLY A 69 -8.57 -0.62 -16.28
N SER A 70 -7.28 -0.76 -16.64
CA SER A 70 -6.64 0.09 -17.64
C SER A 70 -5.42 -0.59 -18.25
N SER A 71 -5.09 -0.22 -19.50
CA SER A 71 -3.77 -0.43 -20.11
C SER A 71 -2.64 0.29 -19.37
N ARG A 72 -2.98 1.21 -18.45
CA ARG A 72 -2.04 1.86 -17.53
C ARG A 72 -1.88 1.01 -16.28
N GLY A 73 -0.64 0.89 -15.80
CA GLY A 73 -0.26 0.07 -14.64
C GLY A 73 -0.89 0.52 -13.32
N LEU A 74 -0.33 0.06 -12.20
CA LEU A 74 -0.84 0.34 -10.85
C LEU A 74 -0.99 1.86 -10.58
N SER A 75 -1.97 2.20 -9.73
CA SER A 75 -2.27 3.61 -9.42
C SER A 75 -1.08 4.28 -8.72
N ARG A 76 -0.67 5.45 -9.23
CA ARG A 76 0.41 6.30 -8.69
C ARG A 76 -0.09 7.61 -8.07
N ALA A 77 -1.41 7.76 -7.91
CA ALA A 77 -2.03 9.01 -7.48
C ALA A 77 -1.86 9.29 -5.97
N GLY A 78 -1.54 10.53 -5.63
CA GLY A 78 -1.42 11.05 -4.26
C GLY A 78 0.04 11.17 -3.78
N ASP A 79 0.23 11.90 -2.69
CA ASP A 79 1.55 12.29 -2.14
C ASP A 79 2.40 11.10 -1.65
N GLY A 80 1.79 9.92 -1.53
CA GLY A 80 2.46 8.67 -1.16
C GLY A 80 2.76 7.73 -2.32
N GLY A 81 2.47 8.09 -3.58
CA GLY A 81 2.70 7.21 -4.74
C GLY A 81 1.60 6.15 -4.96
N GLY A 82 0.42 6.32 -4.35
CA GLY A 82 -0.74 5.47 -4.55
C GLY A 82 -0.54 4.00 -4.16
N THR A 83 -0.98 3.08 -5.02
CA THR A 83 -0.83 1.64 -4.81
C THR A 83 0.63 1.21 -4.93
N MET A 84 1.41 1.81 -5.85
CA MET A 84 2.84 1.49 -5.93
C MET A 84 3.59 1.89 -4.66
N GLY A 85 3.24 3.04 -4.09
CA GLY A 85 3.80 3.48 -2.80
C GLY A 85 3.50 2.55 -1.63
N ASP A 86 2.31 1.93 -1.61
CA ASP A 86 1.97 0.91 -0.61
C ASP A 86 2.85 -0.34 -0.76
N TYR A 87 3.10 -0.80 -2.00
CA TYR A 87 4.05 -1.89 -2.26
C TYR A 87 5.46 -1.51 -1.82
N ALA A 88 5.93 -0.30 -2.14
CA ALA A 88 7.23 0.22 -1.72
C ALA A 88 7.36 0.30 -0.19
N ALA A 89 6.33 0.75 0.50
CA ALA A 89 6.31 0.79 1.97
C ALA A 89 6.37 -0.61 2.58
N LYS A 90 5.62 -1.58 2.04
CA LYS A 90 5.66 -2.97 2.50
C LYS A 90 7.02 -3.61 2.21
N LEU A 91 7.57 -3.39 1.02
CA LEU A 91 8.88 -3.91 0.62
C LEU A 91 10.03 -3.30 1.43
N SER A 92 9.94 -2.01 1.76
CA SER A 92 10.97 -1.35 2.58
C SER A 92 11.17 -2.03 3.93
N GLN A 93 10.13 -2.62 4.51
CA GLN A 93 10.24 -3.37 5.77
C GLN A 93 11.10 -4.62 5.59
N LEU A 94 10.85 -5.40 4.53
CA LEU A 94 11.66 -6.59 4.22
C LEU A 94 13.13 -6.22 3.98
N LEU A 95 13.38 -5.17 3.19
CA LEU A 95 14.74 -4.74 2.86
C LEU A 95 15.50 -4.25 4.10
N ARG A 96 14.81 -3.67 5.10
CA ARG A 96 15.44 -3.33 6.38
C ARG A 96 15.89 -4.57 7.14
N PHE A 97 15.06 -5.60 7.22
CA PHE A 97 15.43 -6.86 7.87
C PHE A 97 16.59 -7.55 7.15
N CYS A 98 16.55 -7.61 5.81
CA CYS A 98 17.62 -8.14 4.99
C CYS A 98 18.94 -7.38 5.21
N TYR A 99 18.89 -6.05 5.23
CA TYR A 99 20.07 -5.21 5.45
C TYR A 99 20.64 -5.36 6.86
N ARG A 100 19.77 -5.41 7.88
CA ARG A 100 20.18 -5.61 9.28
C ARG A 100 20.92 -6.94 9.45
N ASP A 101 20.40 -8.00 8.85
CA ASP A 101 20.96 -9.34 8.99
C ASP A 101 22.11 -9.61 7.99
N GLY A 102 22.43 -8.63 7.12
CA GLY A 102 23.48 -8.76 6.11
C GLY A 102 23.18 -9.83 5.04
N ARG A 103 21.90 -10.08 4.74
CA ARG A 103 21.46 -11.15 3.84
C ARG A 103 20.84 -10.57 2.58
N ASP A 104 21.24 -11.09 1.43
CA ASP A 104 20.57 -10.79 0.18
C ASP A 104 19.19 -11.48 0.10
N PRO A 105 18.19 -10.88 -0.56
CA PRO A 105 16.85 -11.47 -0.66
C PRO A 105 16.83 -12.89 -1.26
N ILE A 106 17.78 -13.22 -2.14
CA ILE A 106 17.91 -14.56 -2.74
C ILE A 106 18.41 -15.62 -1.74
N MET A 107 19.05 -15.22 -0.65
CA MET A 107 19.57 -16.12 0.38
C MET A 107 18.56 -16.42 1.49
N LEU A 108 17.36 -15.83 1.43
CA LEU A 108 16.31 -16.08 2.39
C LEU A 108 15.80 -17.51 2.30
N ASN A 109 15.54 -18.11 3.45
CA ASN A 109 14.90 -19.41 3.59
C ASN A 109 13.56 -19.27 4.30
N ASP A 110 12.80 -20.35 4.35
CA ASP A 110 11.51 -20.45 5.02
C ASP A 110 11.56 -20.00 6.49
N GLY A 111 12.62 -20.37 7.23
CA GLY A 111 12.82 -19.99 8.63
C GLY A 111 13.00 -18.49 8.81
N ASN A 112 13.92 -17.88 8.06
CA ASN A 112 14.17 -16.43 8.08
C ASN A 112 12.88 -15.66 7.73
N PHE A 113 12.10 -16.16 6.75
CA PHE A 113 10.83 -15.55 6.40
C PHE A 113 9.83 -15.62 7.56
N ALA A 114 9.71 -16.78 8.22
CA ALA A 114 8.85 -16.94 9.39
C ALA A 114 9.28 -16.02 10.55
N ASP A 115 10.58 -15.91 10.82
CA ASP A 115 11.14 -15.05 11.85
C ASP A 115 10.81 -13.58 11.59
N TYR A 116 10.94 -13.11 10.34
CA TYR A 116 10.59 -11.73 9.97
C TYR A 116 9.09 -11.44 10.10
N ILE A 117 8.24 -12.43 9.82
CA ILE A 117 6.80 -12.31 10.02
C ILE A 117 6.47 -12.24 11.52
N GLU A 118 7.13 -13.03 12.36
CA GLU A 118 6.95 -12.97 13.82
C GLU A 118 7.43 -11.62 14.38
N GLU A 119 8.55 -11.09 13.89
CA GLU A 119 9.04 -9.79 14.30
C GLU A 119 8.04 -8.67 13.96
N LEU A 120 7.40 -8.73 12.78
CA LEU A 120 6.32 -7.82 12.42
C LEU A 120 5.09 -7.92 13.35
N ARG A 121 4.86 -9.11 13.92
CA ARG A 121 3.74 -9.40 14.83
C ARG A 121 3.99 -8.84 16.23
N VAL A 122 5.24 -8.89 16.70
CA VAL A 122 5.65 -8.37 18.02
C VAL A 122 5.92 -6.87 17.99
N GLU A 123 6.15 -6.26 16.82
CA GLU A 123 6.47 -4.83 16.70
C GLU A 123 5.44 -3.93 17.43
N PRO A 124 5.87 -3.16 18.45
CA PRO A 124 4.97 -2.29 19.21
C PRO A 124 4.58 -1.04 18.40
N SER A 125 3.41 -0.49 18.69
CA SER A 125 2.95 0.74 18.05
C SER A 125 3.77 1.94 18.55
N PRO A 126 4.27 2.81 17.65
CA PRO A 126 5.05 3.99 18.06
C PRO A 126 4.25 5.00 18.89
N LYS A 127 2.91 4.95 18.81
CA LYS A 127 2.02 5.83 19.59
C LYS A 127 1.61 5.24 20.93
N ASN A 128 1.64 3.91 21.06
CA ASN A 128 1.25 3.22 22.27
C ASN A 128 2.00 1.88 22.35
N PRO A 129 3.10 1.81 23.12
CA PRO A 129 3.93 0.60 23.22
C PRO A 129 3.18 -0.64 23.71
N SER A 130 2.08 -0.47 24.46
CA SER A 130 1.26 -1.58 24.96
C SER A 130 0.41 -2.26 23.88
N VAL A 131 0.29 -1.64 22.70
CA VAL A 131 -0.52 -2.14 21.60
C VAL A 131 0.38 -2.54 20.43
N ARG A 132 0.12 -3.72 19.84
CA ARG A 132 0.80 -4.17 18.63
C ARG A 132 0.56 -3.19 17.48
N LYS A 133 1.60 -2.93 16.68
CA LYS A 133 1.53 -1.99 15.55
C LYS A 133 0.57 -2.44 14.45
N ARG A 134 0.48 -3.74 14.20
CA ARG A 134 -0.28 -4.31 13.07
C ARG A 134 -1.27 -5.38 13.52
N THR A 135 -2.33 -5.52 12.73
CA THR A 135 -3.27 -6.64 12.81
C THR A 135 -2.81 -7.79 11.91
N GLU A 136 -3.31 -9.00 12.16
CA GLU A 136 -2.94 -10.19 11.39
C GLU A 136 -3.28 -10.05 9.89
N ASP A 137 -4.39 -9.37 9.55
CA ASP A 137 -4.74 -9.08 8.16
C ASP A 137 -3.70 -8.18 7.48
N SER A 138 -3.18 -7.18 8.20
CA SER A 138 -2.14 -6.30 7.69
C SER A 138 -0.81 -7.04 7.52
N ILE A 139 -0.47 -7.95 8.45
CA ILE A 139 0.72 -8.81 8.35
C ILE A 139 0.59 -9.74 7.15
N THR A 140 -0.58 -10.34 6.93
CA THR A 140 -0.86 -11.20 5.77
C THR A 140 -0.72 -10.43 4.46
N GLU A 141 -1.23 -9.19 4.40
CA GLU A 141 -1.04 -8.34 3.21
C GLU A 141 0.42 -7.98 2.95
N VAL A 142 1.19 -7.67 4.01
CA VAL A 142 2.63 -7.38 3.91
C VAL A 142 3.37 -8.62 3.41
N GLY A 143 3.15 -9.77 4.05
CA GLY A 143 3.78 -11.04 3.68
C GLY A 143 3.46 -11.48 2.26
N ARG A 144 2.23 -11.24 1.77
CA ARG A 144 1.88 -11.51 0.35
C ARG A 144 2.71 -10.68 -0.62
N VAL A 145 2.96 -9.41 -0.33
CA VAL A 145 3.82 -8.55 -1.15
C VAL A 145 5.27 -9.04 -1.10
N TRP A 146 5.74 -9.49 0.07
CA TRP A 146 7.07 -10.06 0.21
C TRP A 146 7.23 -11.34 -0.61
N LEU A 147 6.27 -12.26 -0.57
CA LEU A 147 6.31 -13.49 -1.37
C LEU A 147 6.31 -13.20 -2.88
N ASP A 148 5.51 -12.24 -3.35
CA ASP A 148 5.50 -11.82 -4.76
C ASP A 148 6.86 -11.23 -5.18
N PHE A 149 7.46 -10.40 -4.32
CA PHE A 149 8.81 -9.88 -4.52
C PHE A 149 9.86 -11.00 -4.54
N LEU A 150 9.83 -11.92 -3.58
CA LEU A 150 10.80 -13.02 -3.49
C LEU A 150 10.67 -13.99 -4.66
N GLY A 151 9.45 -14.23 -5.15
CA GLY A 151 9.23 -14.96 -6.40
C GLY A 151 9.81 -14.22 -7.61
N PHE A 152 9.75 -12.89 -7.64
CA PHE A 152 10.44 -12.09 -8.67
C PHE A 152 11.97 -12.20 -8.56
N VAL A 153 12.53 -12.12 -7.35
CA VAL A 153 13.96 -12.30 -7.11
C VAL A 153 14.43 -13.69 -7.57
N GLY A 154 13.70 -14.75 -7.21
CA GLY A 154 13.98 -16.12 -7.65
C GLY A 154 14.09 -16.23 -9.16
N ARG A 155 13.07 -15.75 -9.89
CA ARG A 155 13.06 -15.73 -11.38
C ARG A 155 14.22 -14.93 -11.97
N LEU A 156 14.58 -13.79 -11.36
CA LEU A 156 15.70 -12.98 -11.82
C LEU A 156 17.04 -13.74 -11.74
N HIS A 157 17.19 -14.63 -10.75
CA HIS A 157 18.37 -15.47 -10.55
C HIS A 157 18.26 -16.87 -11.20
N GLY A 158 17.19 -17.16 -11.94
CA GLY A 158 16.97 -18.46 -12.61
C GLY A 158 16.39 -19.56 -11.71
N TYR A 159 15.91 -19.22 -10.51
CA TYR A 159 15.23 -20.14 -9.59
C TYR A 159 13.72 -19.90 -9.62
N ASP A 160 13.03 -20.48 -10.60
CA ASP A 160 11.58 -20.29 -10.77
C ASP A 160 10.76 -20.85 -9.60
N GLU A 161 11.24 -21.90 -8.95
CA GLU A 161 10.60 -22.55 -7.80
C GLU A 161 11.06 -22.01 -6.44
N PHE A 162 11.67 -20.82 -6.40
CA PHE A 162 12.12 -20.21 -5.15
C PHE A 162 11.00 -20.05 -4.11
N VAL A 163 9.81 -19.67 -4.60
CA VAL A 163 8.56 -19.59 -3.82
C VAL A 163 7.57 -20.60 -4.39
N SER A 164 7.60 -21.81 -3.84
CA SER A 164 6.71 -22.91 -4.23
C SER A 164 6.38 -23.77 -2.99
N PRO A 165 5.46 -24.74 -3.05
CA PRO A 165 5.14 -25.58 -1.90
C PRO A 165 6.36 -26.34 -1.34
N GLU A 166 7.30 -26.71 -2.21
CA GLU A 166 8.54 -27.44 -1.88
C GLU A 166 9.81 -26.59 -2.09
N GLY A 167 9.63 -25.30 -2.38
CA GLY A 167 10.71 -24.37 -2.64
C GLY A 167 11.46 -23.96 -1.38
N ARG A 168 12.46 -23.08 -1.56
CA ARG A 168 13.24 -22.53 -0.45
C ARG A 168 12.37 -21.76 0.55
N ILE A 169 11.28 -21.17 0.07
CA ILE A 169 10.21 -20.55 0.88
C ILE A 169 8.90 -21.25 0.55
N ARG A 170 8.28 -21.88 1.54
CA ARG A 170 7.11 -22.75 1.33
C ARG A 170 5.83 -21.95 1.28
N ALA A 171 5.35 -21.67 0.07
CA ALA A 171 4.10 -20.95 -0.13
C ALA A 171 3.16 -21.69 -1.09
N VAL A 172 1.87 -21.66 -0.76
CA VAL A 172 0.81 -22.31 -1.52
C VAL A 172 -0.12 -21.26 -2.13
N MET A 173 -0.42 -21.40 -3.41
CA MET A 173 -1.42 -20.57 -4.08
C MET A 173 -2.83 -20.98 -3.65
N LYS A 174 -3.56 -20.08 -2.99
CA LYS A 174 -4.97 -20.27 -2.63
C LYS A 174 -5.85 -19.28 -3.39
N THR A 175 -6.93 -19.79 -3.99
CA THR A 175 -7.92 -18.97 -4.69
C THR A 175 -9.10 -18.68 -3.78
N PHE A 176 -9.43 -17.41 -3.64
CA PHE A 176 -10.54 -16.92 -2.85
C PHE A 176 -11.59 -16.30 -3.77
N GLU A 177 -12.86 -16.61 -3.52
CA GLU A 177 -13.99 -16.03 -4.23
C GLU A 177 -14.54 -14.84 -3.45
N PHE A 178 -14.68 -13.71 -4.13
CA PHE A 178 -15.24 -12.48 -3.57
C PHE A 178 -16.51 -12.13 -4.33
N ILE A 179 -17.60 -11.96 -3.60
CA ILE A 179 -18.88 -11.50 -4.14
C ILE A 179 -18.95 -10.00 -3.90
N ASP A 180 -19.10 -9.23 -4.97
CA ASP A 180 -19.30 -7.78 -4.89
C ASP A 180 -20.72 -7.45 -4.40
N ALA A 181 -20.98 -6.21 -3.98
CA ALA A 181 -22.29 -5.76 -3.53
C ALA A 181 -23.39 -5.93 -4.60
N SER A 182 -23.01 -5.97 -5.89
CA SER A 182 -23.90 -6.24 -7.03
C SER A 182 -24.04 -7.72 -7.37
N GLY A 183 -23.54 -8.65 -6.53
CA GLY A 183 -23.64 -10.10 -6.74
C GLY A 183 -22.59 -10.70 -7.69
N ASN A 184 -21.71 -9.87 -8.27
CA ASN A 184 -20.68 -10.35 -9.18
C ASN A 184 -19.59 -11.14 -8.44
N LYS A 185 -19.34 -12.37 -8.89
CA LYS A 185 -18.26 -13.21 -8.37
C LYS A 185 -16.93 -12.85 -9.02
N SER A 186 -15.93 -12.55 -8.21
CA SER A 186 -14.56 -12.33 -8.65
C SER A 186 -13.63 -13.30 -7.93
N LYS A 187 -12.84 -14.06 -8.69
CA LYS A 187 -11.82 -14.95 -8.15
C LYS A 187 -10.51 -14.19 -8.00
N ARG A 188 -9.84 -14.33 -6.86
CA ARG A 188 -8.50 -13.78 -6.64
C ARG A 188 -7.63 -14.84 -6.00
N SER A 189 -6.50 -15.13 -6.63
CA SER A 189 -5.49 -16.03 -6.10
C SER A 189 -4.42 -15.25 -5.34
N TYR A 190 -3.98 -15.78 -4.21
CA TYR A 190 -2.90 -15.24 -3.39
C TYR A 190 -1.96 -16.35 -2.94
N LEU A 191 -0.67 -16.03 -2.81
CA LEU A 191 0.30 -16.87 -2.11
C LEU A 191 0.01 -16.83 -0.60
N VAL A 192 -0.01 -18.00 0.03
CA VAL A 192 -0.23 -18.17 1.46
C VAL A 192 0.92 -18.97 2.04
N HIS A 193 1.54 -18.42 3.09
CA HIS A 193 2.59 -19.06 3.86
C HIS A 193 2.02 -19.66 5.15
N HIS A 194 2.70 -20.66 5.72
CA HIS A 194 2.27 -21.30 6.97
C HIS A 194 2.35 -20.37 8.20
N SER A 195 3.27 -19.39 8.19
CA SER A 195 3.43 -18.41 9.27
C SER A 195 2.30 -17.38 9.37
N PHE A 196 1.41 -17.31 8.38
CA PHE A 196 0.26 -16.40 8.42
C PHE A 196 -0.80 -16.93 9.38
N GLY A 197 -1.21 -16.09 10.32
CA GLY A 197 -2.26 -16.41 11.28
C GLY A 197 -3.66 -16.40 10.66
N PRO A 198 -4.67 -16.84 11.42
CA PRO A 198 -6.06 -16.80 10.98
C PRO A 198 -6.50 -15.34 10.70
N PRO A 199 -7.37 -15.13 9.70
CA PRO A 199 -7.87 -13.79 9.38
C PRO A 199 -8.56 -13.18 10.59
N SER A 200 -8.28 -11.90 10.86
CA SER A 200 -8.85 -11.23 12.02
C SER A 200 -10.34 -10.94 11.78
N ARG A 201 -11.13 -10.84 12.87
CA ARG A 201 -12.56 -10.52 12.75
C ARG A 201 -12.68 -9.18 12.02
N ARG A 202 -13.42 -9.16 10.90
CA ARG A 202 -13.69 -7.94 10.13
C ARG A 202 -14.24 -6.89 11.10
N LYS A 203 -13.49 -5.81 11.30
CA LYS A 203 -13.98 -4.66 12.06
C LYS A 203 -15.10 -4.04 11.24
N SER A 204 -16.34 -4.27 11.65
CA SER A 204 -17.43 -3.43 11.20
C SER A 204 -17.21 -2.05 11.80
N ARG A 205 -17.15 -1.02 10.94
CA ARG A 205 -17.29 0.34 11.44
C ARG A 205 -18.74 0.46 11.87
N ASN A 206 -18.96 0.62 13.16
CA ASN A 206 -20.30 0.92 13.64
C ASN A 206 -20.76 2.26 13.04
N PRO A 207 -22.03 2.37 12.63
CA PRO A 207 -22.57 3.65 12.20
C PRO A 207 -22.39 4.69 13.31
N ILE A 208 -22.09 5.93 12.93
CA ILE A 208 -21.99 7.05 13.87
C ILE A 208 -23.41 7.34 14.36
N THR A 209 -23.59 7.44 15.68
CA THR A 209 -24.90 7.75 16.26
C THR A 209 -25.24 9.23 16.09
N THR A 210 -26.52 9.57 16.09
CA THR A 210 -26.98 10.97 16.00
C THR A 210 -26.39 11.83 17.11
N GLU A 211 -26.23 11.28 18.31
CA GLU A 211 -25.59 11.95 19.46
C GLU A 211 -24.13 12.35 19.16
N GLN A 212 -23.37 11.45 18.52
CA GLN A 212 -22.00 11.74 18.11
C GLN A 212 -21.94 12.82 17.03
N ILE A 213 -22.92 12.88 16.13
CA ILE A 213 -23.03 13.94 15.11
C ILE A 213 -23.29 15.30 15.77
N ILE A 214 -24.20 15.34 16.74
CA ILE A 214 -24.49 16.57 17.50
C ILE A 214 -23.23 17.05 18.23
N LEU A 215 -22.53 16.14 18.92
CA LEU A 215 -21.27 16.44 19.60
C LEU A 215 -20.19 16.98 18.64
N LEU A 216 -20.07 16.42 17.43
CA LEU A 216 -19.16 16.92 16.40
C LEU A 216 -19.51 18.35 15.96
N LYS A 217 -20.80 18.66 15.81
CA LYS A 217 -21.25 20.02 15.47
C LYS A 217 -20.97 21.00 16.61
N GLU A 218 -21.21 20.61 17.86
CA GLU A 218 -20.95 21.45 19.03
C GLU A 218 -19.47 21.71 19.27
N THR A 219 -18.63 20.68 19.14
CA THR A 219 -17.16 20.81 19.27
C THR A 219 -16.59 21.73 18.19
N ASN A 220 -17.12 21.66 16.96
CA ASN A 220 -16.73 22.59 15.90
C ASN A 220 -17.14 24.04 16.21
N ARG A 221 -18.32 24.27 16.82
CA ARG A 221 -18.77 25.60 17.26
C ARG A 221 -17.86 26.17 18.36
N LYS A 222 -17.46 25.33 19.32
CA LYS A 222 -16.59 25.68 20.46
C LYS A 222 -15.10 25.78 20.12
N SER A 223 -14.68 25.41 18.90
CA SER A 223 -13.29 25.52 18.46
C SER A 223 -12.78 26.97 18.50
N GLN A 224 -11.48 27.17 18.70
CA GLN A 224 -10.81 28.48 18.59
C GLN A 224 -10.42 28.84 17.13
N ASP A 225 -10.83 28.03 16.15
CA ASP A 225 -10.56 28.29 14.73
C ASP A 225 -11.34 29.50 14.18
N SER A 226 -10.89 30.02 13.03
CA SER A 226 -11.58 31.11 12.33
C SER A 226 -13.00 30.75 11.89
N ASN A 227 -13.88 31.75 11.80
CA ASN A 227 -15.28 31.55 11.40
C ASN A 227 -15.42 30.86 10.03
N PHE A 228 -14.52 31.16 9.10
CA PHE A 228 -14.47 30.49 7.80
C PHE A 228 -14.22 28.98 7.93
N VAL A 229 -13.26 28.57 8.76
CA VAL A 229 -12.95 27.15 9.00
C VAL A 229 -14.11 26.45 9.70
N LYS A 230 -14.75 27.11 10.67
CA LYS A 230 -15.93 26.60 11.36
C LYS A 230 -17.10 26.35 10.40
N ALA A 231 -17.44 27.33 9.57
CA ALA A 231 -18.51 27.24 8.58
C ALA A 231 -18.24 26.11 7.56
N ARG A 232 -17.00 26.04 7.05
CA ARG A 232 -16.58 24.97 6.13
C ARG A 232 -16.71 23.57 6.74
N ARG A 233 -16.29 23.39 8.00
CA ARG A 233 -16.39 22.09 8.70
C ARG A 233 -17.83 21.71 8.98
N ALA A 234 -18.68 22.67 9.35
CA ALA A 234 -20.11 22.42 9.57
C ALA A 234 -20.79 21.90 8.30
N LEU A 235 -20.59 22.59 7.17
CA LEU A 235 -21.10 22.15 5.87
C LEU A 235 -20.57 20.76 5.46
N LEU A 236 -19.29 20.48 5.72
CA LEU A 236 -18.72 19.17 5.44
C LEU A 236 -19.38 18.07 6.28
N ILE A 237 -19.66 18.32 7.56
CA ILE A 237 -20.37 17.36 8.41
C ILE A 237 -21.76 17.08 7.82
N ASP A 238 -22.52 18.12 7.46
CA ASP A 238 -23.87 17.98 6.90
C ASP A 238 -23.87 17.20 5.57
N VAL A 239 -22.98 17.56 4.64
CA VAL A 239 -22.86 16.86 3.36
C VAL A 239 -22.49 15.39 3.55
N LEU A 240 -21.57 15.09 4.48
CA LEU A 240 -21.13 13.71 4.75
C LEU A 240 -22.22 12.87 5.42
N THR A 241 -23.04 13.48 6.30
CA THR A 241 -24.16 12.77 6.94
C THR A 241 -25.25 12.43 5.94
N ASP A 242 -25.56 13.35 5.01
CA ASP A 242 -26.66 13.16 4.07
C ASP A 242 -26.29 12.22 2.92
N THR A 243 -25.04 12.30 2.44
CA THR A 243 -24.61 11.53 1.26
C THR A 243 -23.91 10.21 1.58
N GLY A 244 -23.39 10.05 2.80
CA GLY A 244 -22.49 8.95 3.13
C GLY A 244 -21.20 8.91 2.28
N ALA A 245 -20.86 10.02 1.62
CA ALA A 245 -19.72 10.09 0.70
C ALA A 245 -18.39 9.94 1.45
N THR A 246 -17.35 9.44 0.76
CA THR A 246 -16.00 9.41 1.35
C THR A 246 -15.35 10.79 1.26
N LEU A 247 -14.43 11.13 2.17
CA LEU A 247 -13.68 12.40 2.12
C LEU A 247 -13.00 12.65 0.76
N ARG A 248 -12.60 11.58 0.06
CA ARG A 248 -11.99 11.66 -1.28
C ARG A 248 -12.98 12.12 -2.34
N ASP A 249 -14.27 11.88 -2.15
CA ASP A 249 -15.33 12.29 -3.08
C ASP A 249 -15.66 13.77 -2.96
N CYS A 250 -15.52 14.35 -1.77
CA CYS A 250 -15.74 15.77 -1.51
C CYS A 250 -14.56 16.66 -1.96
N GLN A 251 -13.47 16.08 -2.48
CA GLN A 251 -12.34 16.86 -3.03
C GLN A 251 -12.59 17.24 -4.50
N PRO A 252 -12.45 18.52 -4.88
CA PRO A 252 -12.87 19.01 -6.20
C PRO A 252 -12.06 18.46 -7.39
N ASN A 253 -10.92 17.79 -7.15
CA ASN A 253 -9.96 17.47 -8.20
C ASN A 253 -10.15 16.10 -8.90
N ASN A 254 -11.27 15.41 -8.68
CA ASN A 254 -11.51 14.08 -9.26
C ASN A 254 -12.47 14.13 -10.48
N ARG A 255 -11.96 14.60 -11.63
CA ARG A 255 -12.71 14.80 -12.90
C ARG A 255 -13.54 13.59 -13.36
N ARG A 256 -13.16 12.36 -13.00
CA ARG A 256 -13.91 11.14 -13.38
C ARG A 256 -15.23 10.96 -12.63
N ARG A 257 -15.41 11.61 -11.47
CA ARG A 257 -16.62 11.46 -10.64
C ARG A 257 -17.57 12.66 -10.71
N GLN A 258 -17.12 13.83 -11.16
CA GLN A 258 -18.03 14.94 -11.52
C GLN A 258 -19.06 14.51 -12.58
N LYS A 259 -18.71 13.59 -13.49
CA LYS A 259 -19.68 12.97 -14.41
C LYS A 259 -20.72 12.09 -13.70
N LYS A 260 -20.36 11.38 -12.62
CA LYS A 260 -21.32 10.59 -11.82
C LYS A 260 -22.24 11.50 -11.01
N LEU A 261 -21.71 12.56 -10.38
CA LEU A 261 -22.51 13.54 -9.64
C LEU A 261 -23.49 14.30 -10.55
N LYS A 262 -23.03 14.76 -11.73
CA LYS A 262 -23.91 15.35 -12.74
C LYS A 262 -25.01 14.39 -13.18
N ARG A 263 -24.69 13.12 -13.35
CA ARG A 263 -25.68 12.10 -13.76
C ARG A 263 -26.71 11.78 -12.67
N TRP A 264 -26.34 11.95 -11.40
CA TRP A 264 -27.25 11.81 -10.25
C TRP A 264 -28.15 13.04 -10.07
N LEU A 265 -27.60 14.25 -10.24
CA LEU A 265 -28.33 15.51 -10.19
C LEU A 265 -29.24 15.78 -11.42
N SER A 266 -29.15 14.93 -12.45
CA SER A 266 -29.98 15.02 -13.67
C SER A 266 -31.06 13.95 -13.75
N GLN A 267 -31.32 13.21 -12.67
CA GLN A 267 -32.49 12.34 -12.58
C GLN A 267 -33.61 13.10 -11.85
N PRO A 268 -34.82 13.21 -12.45
CA PRO A 268 -35.97 13.87 -11.84
C PRO A 268 -36.48 13.14 -10.60
#